data_AF-A0A0V0X4B7-F1
#
_entry.id   AF-A0A0V0X4B7-F1
#
_cell.length_a   1.000
_cell.length_b   1.000
_cell.length_c   1.000
_cell.angle_alpha   90.00
_cell.angle_beta   90.00
_cell.angle_gamma   90.00
#
_symmetry.space_group_name_H-M   'P 1'
#
loop_
_entity.id
_entity.type
_entity.pdbx_description
1 polymer ?
#
loop_
_entity_poly.entity_id
_entity_poly.type
_entity_poly.pdbx_seq_one_letter_code
_entity_poly.pdbx_strand_id
1 'polypeptide(L)'
;MLQSLLIDMLPSFAGLNVDDYRTVKLPNSCLSEPSKNIIDGNICLLYLYIDALQQEDIVRQIGSSHSQIMLDSPKMDGLFYSKSLII
;
A
#
# COMPACT_ATOMS: atom_id res chain seq x y z
N MET A 1 0.02 7.19 5.04
CA MET A 1 -0.84 6.88 6.20
C MET A 1 -1.48 5.51 6.04
N LEU A 2 -2.35 5.30 5.05
CA LEU A 2 -3.00 4.00 4.83
C LEU A 2 -2.01 2.84 4.69
N GLN A 3 -1.02 2.95 3.81
CA GLN A 3 0.00 1.91 3.60
C GLN A 3 0.68 1.46 4.90
N SER A 4 1.13 2.41 5.72
CA SER A 4 1.84 2.10 6.98
C SER A 4 0.96 1.30 7.94
N LEU A 5 -0.30 1.72 8.10
CA LEU A 5 -1.24 1.00 8.96
C LEU A 5 -1.54 -0.42 8.45
N LEU A 6 -1.67 -0.59 7.13
CA LEU A 6 -1.88 -1.91 6.55
C LEU A 6 -0.66 -2.82 6.72
N ILE A 7 0.56 -2.28 6.62
CA ILE A 7 1.79 -3.04 6.89
C ILE A 7 1.85 -3.50 8.35
N ASP A 8 1.47 -2.63 9.29
CA ASP A 8 1.55 -2.93 10.72
C ASP A 8 0.48 -3.93 11.18
N MET A 9 -0.73 -3.85 10.60
CA MET A 9 -1.86 -4.69 11.03
C MET A 9 -1.95 -6.03 10.30
N LEU A 10 -1.46 -6.11 9.05
CA LEU A 10 -1.57 -7.31 8.25
C LEU A 10 -0.33 -8.18 8.38
N PRO A 11 -0.50 -9.51 8.48
CA PRO A 11 0.63 -10.40 8.49
C PRO A 11 1.34 -10.33 7.13
N SER A 12 2.67 -10.26 7.16
CA SER A 12 3.43 -10.32 5.92
C SER A 12 3.48 -11.73 5.36
N PHE A 13 3.23 -11.84 4.05
CA PHE A 13 3.38 -13.09 3.33
C PHE A 13 4.82 -13.58 3.39
N ALA A 14 4.98 -14.88 3.69
CA ALA A 14 6.28 -15.54 3.82
C ALA A 14 7.24 -14.88 4.85
N GLY A 15 6.73 -14.08 5.78
CA GLY A 15 7.55 -13.39 6.79
C GLY A 15 8.46 -12.31 6.22
N LEU A 16 8.21 -11.82 5.00
CA LEU A 16 9.03 -10.80 4.36
C LEU A 16 8.82 -9.44 5.03
N ASN A 17 9.84 -8.60 5.11
CA ASN A 17 9.65 -7.20 5.48
C ASN A 17 9.32 -6.39 4.21
N VAL A 18 8.20 -5.68 4.23
CA VAL A 18 7.74 -4.87 3.09
C VAL A 18 8.72 -3.74 2.78
N ASP A 19 9.17 -3.02 3.81
CA ASP A 19 10.10 -1.91 3.65
C ASP A 19 11.42 -2.40 3.07
N ASP A 20 11.96 -3.52 3.55
CA ASP A 20 13.18 -4.12 3.01
C ASP A 20 13.01 -4.60 1.58
N TYR A 21 11.82 -5.12 1.23
CA TYR A 21 11.51 -5.58 -0.12
C TYR A 21 11.41 -4.42 -1.11
N ARG A 22 10.85 -3.28 -0.69
CA ARG A 22 10.62 -2.10 -1.55
C ARG A 22 11.77 -1.09 -1.55
N THR A 23 12.64 -1.14 -0.55
CA THR A 23 13.80 -0.25 -0.48
C THR A 23 14.76 -0.52 -1.63
N VAL A 24 15.16 0.54 -2.32
CA VAL A 24 16.11 0.46 -3.45
C VAL A 24 17.44 -0.08 -2.94
N LYS A 25 17.90 -1.18 -3.55
CA LYS A 25 19.21 -1.79 -3.26
C LYS A 25 20.25 -1.16 -4.19
N LEU A 26 21.02 -0.22 -3.66
CA LEU A 26 22.13 0.38 -4.37
C LEU A 26 23.43 -0.37 -4.05
N PRO A 27 24.26 -0.70 -5.06
CA PRO A 27 25.59 -1.24 -4.80
C PRO A 27 26.48 -0.16 -4.18
N ASN A 28 26.97 -0.42 -2.97
CA ASN A 28 27.89 0.40 -2.16
C ASN A 28 27.35 1.78 -1.74
N SER A 29 27.97 2.33 -0.69
CA SER A 29 27.62 3.53 0.08
C SER A 29 27.40 4.78 -0.79
N CYS A 30 26.23 4.86 -1.42
CA CYS A 30 25.75 6.07 -2.03
C CYS A 30 25.31 7.01 -0.89
N LEU A 31 25.78 8.25 -0.88
CA LEU A 31 25.41 9.26 0.13
C LEU A 31 23.97 9.78 -0.02
N SER A 32 23.16 9.11 -0.84
CA SER A 32 21.76 9.45 -1.09
C SER A 32 20.86 8.45 -0.37
N GLU A 33 20.00 8.94 0.51
CA GLU A 33 18.90 8.15 1.04
C GLU A 33 17.93 7.80 -0.10
N PRO A 34 17.45 6.54 -0.17
CA PRO A 34 16.43 6.17 -1.14
C PRO A 34 15.17 7.00 -0.89
N SER A 35 14.62 7.60 -1.94
CA SER A 35 13.42 8.44 -1.82
C SER A 35 12.22 7.58 -1.39
N LYS A 36 11.63 7.91 -0.24
CA LYS A 36 10.45 7.23 0.31
C LYS A 36 9.11 7.84 -0.17
N ASN A 37 9.12 8.48 -1.33
CA ASN A 37 7.98 9.24 -1.86
C ASN A 37 7.08 8.41 -2.80
N ILE A 38 7.26 7.09 -2.82
CA ILE A 38 6.46 6.17 -3.63
C ILE A 38 5.53 5.40 -2.70
N ILE A 39 4.24 5.42 -3.01
CA ILE A 39 3.22 4.62 -2.32
C ILE A 39 3.04 3.30 -3.07
N ASP A 40 3.02 2.19 -2.32
CA ASP A 40 2.75 0.86 -2.85
C ASP A 40 1.24 0.66 -3.02
N GLY A 41 0.79 0.75 -4.28
CA GLY A 41 -0.60 0.53 -4.63
C GLY A 41 -1.13 -0.86 -4.28
N ASN A 42 -0.31 -1.91 -4.37
CA ASN A 42 -0.76 -3.27 -4.08
C ASN A 42 -1.08 -3.44 -2.60
N ILE A 43 -0.32 -2.79 -1.72
CA ILE A 43 -0.59 -2.78 -0.28
C ILE A 43 -1.86 -1.99 0.00
N CYS A 44 -2.01 -0.81 -0.59
CA CYS A 44 -3.22 -0.01 -0.43
C CYS A 44 -4.49 -0.76 -0.89
N LEU A 45 -4.40 -1.56 -1.95
CA LEU A 45 -5.52 -2.38 -2.42
C LEU A 45 -5.94 -3.47 -1.43
N LEU A 46 -5.07 -3.91 -0.51
CA LEU A 46 -5.46 -4.84 0.55
C LEU A 46 -6.57 -4.29 1.45
N TYR A 47 -6.72 -2.96 1.53
CA TYR A 47 -7.83 -2.33 2.23
C TYR A 47 -9.20 -2.80 1.68
N LEU A 48 -9.31 -3.14 0.39
CA LEU A 48 -10.54 -3.66 -0.21
C LEU A 48 -10.89 -5.09 0.23
N TYR A 49 -9.91 -5.83 0.74
CA TYR A 49 -10.03 -7.28 1.03
C TYR A 49 -10.13 -7.61 2.51
N ILE A 50 -9.97 -6.62 3.40
CA ILE A 50 -10.12 -6.78 4.85
C ILE A 50 -11.58 -6.57 5.27
N ASP A 51 -11.95 -7.04 6.47
CA ASP A 51 -13.34 -6.97 6.93
C ASP A 51 -13.77 -5.54 7.29
N ALA A 52 -15.08 -5.30 7.28
CA ALA A 52 -15.65 -3.97 7.48
C ALA A 52 -15.32 -3.35 8.85
N LEU A 53 -15.12 -4.16 9.89
CA LEU A 53 -14.78 -3.66 11.23
C LEU A 53 -13.33 -3.17 11.26
N GLN A 54 -12.42 -3.94 10.67
CA GLN A 54 -11.03 -3.50 10.48
C GLN A 54 -10.94 -2.24 9.62
N GLN A 55 -11.72 -2.16 8.54
CA GLN A 55 -11.79 -0.94 7.73
C GLN A 55 -12.24 0.26 8.56
N GLU A 56 -13.24 0.10 9.42
CA GLU A 56 -13.73 1.16 10.30
C GLU A 56 -12.65 1.66 11.26
N ASP A 57 -11.90 0.75 11.89
CA ASP A 57 -10.80 1.10 12.78
C ASP A 57 -9.69 1.87 12.06
N ILE A 58 -9.32 1.46 10.84
CA ILE A 58 -8.36 2.20 10.00
C ILE A 58 -8.84 3.62 9.74
N VAL A 59 -10.11 3.78 9.33
CA VAL A 59 -10.66 5.09 8.98
C VAL A 59 -10.69 6.03 10.16
N ARG A 60 -11.05 5.52 11.35
CA ARG A 60 -10.97 6.28 12.60
C ARG A 60 -9.54 6.68 12.94
N GLN A 61 -8.57 5.77 12.78
CA GLN A 61 -7.17 6.03 13.09
C GLN A 61 -6.51 7.02 12.14
N ILE A 62 -6.87 6.98 10.85
CA ILE A 62 -6.41 7.95 9.85
C ILE A 62 -7.09 9.31 10.02
N GLY A 63 -8.30 9.33 10.59
CA GLY A 63 -9.13 10.54 10.65
C GLY A 63 -9.72 10.90 9.28
N SER A 64 -10.16 9.90 8.53
CA SER A 64 -10.74 10.07 7.19
C SER A 64 -12.14 9.47 7.12
N SER A 65 -12.65 9.23 5.91
CA SER A 65 -13.91 8.52 5.65
C SER A 65 -13.67 7.40 4.63
N HIS A 66 -14.49 6.35 4.71
CA HIS A 66 -14.44 5.26 3.72
C HIS A 66 -14.53 5.78 2.29
N SER A 67 -15.45 6.72 2.03
CA SER A 67 -15.65 7.30 0.71
C SER A 67 -14.42 8.03 0.18
N GLN A 68 -13.64 8.70 1.04
CA GLN A 68 -12.40 9.36 0.63
C GLN A 68 -11.33 8.35 0.23
N ILE A 69 -11.12 7.32 1.05
CA ILE A 69 -10.16 6.24 0.76
C ILE A 69 -10.58 5.50 -0.53
N MET A 70 -11.88 5.21 -0.66
CA MET A 70 -12.49 4.57 -1.83
C MET A 70 -12.55 5.46 -3.08
N LEU A 71 -12.34 6.77 -3.00
CA LEU A 71 -12.30 7.62 -4.20
C LEU A 71 -10.92 7.56 -4.86
N ASP A 72 -9.89 7.32 -4.06
CA ASP A 72 -8.49 7.23 -4.52
C ASP A 72 -8.13 5.81 -5.00
N SER A 73 -8.78 4.78 -4.47
CA SER A 73 -8.57 3.36 -4.85
C SER A 73 -8.96 2.98 -6.29
N PRO A 74 -10.09 3.42 -6.89
CA PRO A 74 -10.57 2.96 -8.20
C PRO A 74 -9.73 3.47 -9.36
N LYS A 75 -9.02 4.60 -9.16
CA LYS A 75 -8.00 5.05 -10.11
C LYS A 75 -6.85 4.04 -10.22
N MET A 76 -6.58 3.29 -9.15
CA MET A 76 -5.53 2.28 -9.12
C MET A 76 -5.96 1.02 -9.88
N ASP A 77 -7.14 0.45 -9.58
CA ASP A 77 -7.61 -0.80 -10.21
C ASP A 77 -7.89 -0.67 -11.71
N GLY A 78 -8.49 0.44 -12.16
CA GLY A 78 -8.78 0.65 -13.59
C GLY A 78 -7.53 0.70 -14.49
N LEU A 79 -6.37 1.10 -13.94
CA LEU A 79 -5.08 1.12 -14.63
C LEU A 79 -4.42 -0.27 -14.71
N PHE A 80 -4.66 -1.16 -13.75
CA PHE A 80 -4.07 -2.50 -13.72
C PHE A 80 -4.78 -3.49 -14.66
N TYR A 81 -6.10 -3.41 -14.78
CA TYR A 81 -6.85 -4.24 -15.72
C TYR A 81 -6.58 -3.88 -17.19
N SER A 82 -6.38 -2.60 -17.50
CA SER A 82 -6.03 -2.17 -18.87
C SER A 82 -4.65 -2.66 -19.32
N LYS A 83 -3.69 -2.80 -18.39
CA LYS A 83 -2.33 -3.28 -18.70
C LYS A 83 -2.19 -4.80 -18.70
N SER A 84 -3.03 -5.52 -17.97
CA SER A 84 -3.01 -6.99 -17.93
C SER A 84 -3.72 -7.65 -19.13
N LEU A 85 -4.44 -6.87 -19.94
CA LEU A 85 -5.09 -7.31 -21.19
C LEU A 85 -4.21 -7.14 -22.45
N ILE A 86 -2.94 -6.71 -22.29
CA ILE A 86 -1.96 -6.63 -23.37
C ILE A 86 -0.83 -7.62 -23.05
N ILE A 87 -1.14 -8.92 -23.00
CA ILE A 87 -0.21 -10.03 -23.18
C ILE A 87 -0.92 -11.08 -24.03
#